data_AF-A0A944VB40-F1
#
_entry.id   AF-A0A944VB40-F1
#
_cell.length_a   1.000
_cell.length_b   1.000
_cell.length_c   1.000
_cell.angle_alpha   90.00
_cell.angle_beta   90.00
_cell.angle_gamma   90.00
#
_symmetry.space_group_name_H-M   'P 1'
#
loop_
_entity.id
_entity.type
_entity.pdbx_description
1 polymer ?
#
loop_
_entity_poly.entity_id
_entity_poly.type
_entity_poly.pdbx_seq_one_letter_code
_entity_poly.pdbx_strand_id
1 'polypeptide(L)'
;MGIALLAFFFAFPFVYSAGNYDYIMHICIVGFFYAILASSWSMLAGYAGQFSFGHMAFMGLGAYTAALFCHYFFISPEPTGICTEFALGSNYLIIKNPIGVTSTTLTQDCLAQAMEKWDGAVTVSPMPVWLGVILGTLVGGIFGLLIGLLVLPLRAAYLALFTLGFSEILRATISAEIQITRGQAGIELPGLFENGITIAGHYFGKTDKIPPYFVMFFLLLGCLAILYWLSRSRFGLFVRALREDQDAAAALGVNTTRYKILVFVITSMMAASAGAVQAHYVTIITPNNLMILQMSLVVAMAVIAGVENFVAAAIGAILIEFTLEMLRTSFNIGGVEIDMTLWRLVFFGVVLMLTLRFARNGLLVPVINYFSRGHVAAETVVRRKQSESSEGASTAPGVQGGSS
;
A
#
# COMPACT_ATOMS: atom_id res chain seq x y z
N MET A 1 14.52 -16.81 5.62
CA MET A 1 14.14 -15.58 6.37
C MET A 1 12.75 -15.08 6.00
N GLY A 2 12.42 -14.88 4.71
CA GLY A 2 11.10 -14.39 4.30
C GLY A 2 9.91 -15.22 4.82
N ILE A 3 9.96 -16.55 4.69
CA ILE A 3 8.89 -17.44 5.17
C ILE A 3 8.67 -17.33 6.69
N ALA A 4 9.75 -17.21 7.47
CA ALA A 4 9.65 -17.07 8.93
C ALA A 4 8.99 -15.74 9.34
N LEU A 5 9.30 -14.65 8.65
CA LEU A 5 8.70 -13.34 8.90
C LEU A 5 7.21 -13.33 8.50
N LEU A 6 6.86 -13.97 7.39
CA LEU A 6 5.46 -14.14 6.99
C LEU A 6 4.68 -15.02 7.97
N ALA A 7 5.28 -16.12 8.43
CA ALA A 7 4.69 -16.98 9.44
C ALA A 7 4.49 -16.24 10.77
N PHE A 8 5.44 -15.40 11.16
CA PHE A 8 5.32 -14.53 12.33
C PHE A 8 4.12 -13.61 12.22
N PHE A 9 4.00 -12.80 11.16
CA PHE A 9 2.87 -11.89 11.00
C PHE A 9 1.53 -12.62 10.80
N PHE A 10 1.53 -13.82 10.21
CA PHE A 10 0.32 -14.61 10.09
C PHE A 10 -0.15 -15.15 11.46
N ALA A 11 0.77 -15.66 12.28
CA ALA A 11 0.45 -16.21 13.60
C ALA A 11 0.22 -15.13 14.68
N PHE A 12 0.74 -13.91 14.45
CA PHE A 12 0.75 -12.82 15.42
C PHE A 12 -0.62 -12.53 16.07
N PRO A 13 -1.75 -12.44 15.33
CA PRO A 13 -3.06 -12.18 15.94
C PRO A 13 -3.58 -13.28 16.87
N PHE A 14 -3.09 -14.51 16.72
CA PHE A 14 -3.54 -15.64 17.53
C PHE A 14 -2.68 -15.85 18.77
N VAL A 15 -1.42 -15.41 18.73
CA VAL A 15 -0.45 -15.61 19.81
C VAL A 15 -0.40 -14.42 20.76
N TYR A 16 -0.59 -13.20 20.25
CA TYR A 16 -0.54 -12.01 21.07
C TYR A 16 -1.86 -11.79 21.81
N SER A 17 -1.84 -11.72 23.14
CA SER A 17 -3.05 -11.56 23.96
C SER A 17 -2.83 -10.61 25.15
N ALA A 18 -2.11 -9.51 24.94
CA ALA A 18 -1.90 -8.51 25.97
C ALA A 18 -2.99 -7.42 25.96
N GLY A 19 -3.09 -6.63 27.04
CA GLY A 19 -4.12 -5.58 27.18
C GLY A 19 -4.09 -4.45 26.15
N ASN A 20 -3.01 -4.31 25.38
CA ASN A 20 -2.86 -3.36 24.26
C ASN A 20 -3.02 -4.02 22.88
N TYR A 21 -3.77 -5.12 22.80
CA TYR A 21 -3.99 -5.91 21.59
C TYR A 21 -4.47 -5.07 20.40
N ASP A 22 -5.57 -4.33 20.55
CA ASP A 22 -6.15 -3.53 19.45
C ASP A 22 -5.20 -2.46 18.93
N TYR A 23 -4.43 -1.87 19.84
CA TYR A 23 -3.44 -0.86 19.51
C TYR A 23 -2.30 -1.46 18.67
N ILE A 24 -1.77 -2.62 19.04
CA ILE A 24 -0.70 -3.24 18.24
C ILE A 24 -1.25 -3.77 16.91
N MET A 25 -2.47 -4.28 16.88
CA MET A 25 -3.13 -4.62 15.60
C MET A 25 -3.24 -3.42 14.68
N HIS A 26 -3.59 -2.24 15.22
CA HIS A 26 -3.59 -0.99 14.46
C HIS A 26 -2.22 -0.65 13.89
N ILE A 27 -1.16 -0.71 14.72
CA ILE A 27 0.22 -0.45 14.29
C ILE A 27 0.62 -1.40 13.15
N CYS A 28 0.30 -2.69 13.25
CA CYS A 28 0.61 -3.64 12.19
C CYS A 28 -0.16 -3.33 10.89
N ILE A 29 -1.45 -2.98 10.98
CA ILE A 29 -2.26 -2.62 9.79
C ILE A 29 -1.65 -1.40 9.09
N VAL A 30 -1.32 -0.34 9.84
CA VAL A 30 -0.69 0.87 9.31
C VAL A 30 0.71 0.56 8.76
N GLY A 31 1.47 -0.30 9.43
CA GLY A 31 2.76 -0.79 8.96
C GLY A 31 2.67 -1.52 7.63
N PHE A 32 1.66 -2.37 7.44
CA PHE A 32 1.42 -3.05 6.15
C PHE A 32 1.00 -2.08 5.06
N PHE A 33 0.17 -1.09 5.38
CA PHE A 33 -0.19 -0.01 4.47
C PHE A 33 1.06 0.74 3.96
N TYR A 34 1.92 1.21 4.87
CA TYR A 34 3.17 1.88 4.48
C TYR A 34 4.15 0.94 3.78
N ALA A 35 4.16 -0.36 4.10
CA ALA A 35 4.95 -1.35 3.37
C ALA A 35 4.54 -1.49 1.91
N ILE A 36 3.23 -1.45 1.60
CA ILE A 36 2.75 -1.45 0.22
C ILE A 36 3.24 -0.19 -0.51
N LEU A 37 3.08 0.99 0.11
CA LEU A 37 3.52 2.25 -0.48
C LEU A 37 5.05 2.30 -0.69
N ALA A 38 5.84 1.89 0.30
CA ALA A 38 7.30 1.90 0.22
C ALA A 38 7.83 0.89 -0.81
N SER A 39 7.23 -0.32 -0.86
CA SER A 39 7.61 -1.37 -1.82
C SER A 39 7.28 -1.01 -3.27
N SER A 40 6.09 -0.45 -3.52
CA SER A 40 5.69 0.04 -4.85
C SER A 40 6.55 1.22 -5.29
N TRP A 41 6.84 2.15 -4.39
CA TRP A 41 7.75 3.26 -4.68
C TRP A 41 9.18 2.77 -4.96
N SER A 42 9.68 1.78 -4.20
CA SER A 42 10.98 1.15 -4.41
C SER A 42 11.07 0.46 -5.79
N MET A 43 9.98 -0.14 -6.29
CA MET A 43 9.96 -0.66 -7.66
C MET A 43 10.13 0.45 -8.70
N LEU A 44 9.49 1.60 -8.50
CA LEU A 44 9.57 2.71 -9.44
C LEU A 44 10.94 3.42 -9.39
N ALA A 45 11.38 3.83 -8.21
CA ALA A 45 12.64 4.57 -8.03
C ALA A 45 13.87 3.65 -8.12
N GLY A 46 13.81 2.50 -7.46
CA GLY A 46 14.95 1.57 -7.34
C GLY A 46 15.10 0.60 -8.50
N TYR A 47 14.01 0.12 -9.11
CA TYR A 47 14.12 -0.81 -10.25
C TYR A 47 14.07 -0.09 -11.60
N ALA A 48 13.17 0.89 -11.78
CA ALA A 48 13.03 1.62 -13.05
C ALA A 48 13.86 2.91 -13.13
N GLY A 49 14.47 3.37 -12.03
CA GLY A 49 15.25 4.61 -11.99
C GLY A 49 14.39 5.87 -12.11
N GLN A 50 13.12 5.80 -11.73
CA GLN A 50 12.16 6.92 -11.86
C GLN A 50 11.72 7.45 -10.50
N PHE A 51 12.11 8.68 -10.18
CA PHE A 51 11.67 9.33 -8.95
C PHE A 51 10.31 9.98 -9.16
N SER A 52 9.34 9.61 -8.31
CA SER A 52 7.99 10.17 -8.28
C SER A 52 7.61 10.49 -6.85
N PHE A 53 6.98 11.64 -6.64
CA PHE A 53 6.37 12.05 -5.37
C PHE A 53 4.83 11.91 -5.37
N GLY A 54 4.29 11.17 -6.35
CA GLY A 54 2.84 11.05 -6.56
C GLY A 54 2.16 9.89 -5.83
N HIS A 55 2.86 9.00 -5.13
CA HIS A 55 2.23 7.79 -4.54
C HIS A 55 1.13 8.14 -3.53
N MET A 56 1.30 9.20 -2.75
CA MET A 56 0.25 9.69 -1.84
C MET A 56 -0.97 10.25 -2.59
N ALA A 57 -0.78 10.85 -3.76
CA ALA A 57 -1.87 11.29 -4.61
C ALA A 57 -2.66 10.09 -5.16
N PHE A 58 -1.98 9.02 -5.60
CA PHE A 58 -2.65 7.80 -6.08
C PHE A 58 -3.35 7.04 -4.95
N MET A 59 -2.74 6.97 -3.77
CA MET A 59 -3.39 6.49 -2.54
C MET A 59 -4.68 7.28 -2.28
N GLY A 60 -4.59 8.61 -2.31
CA GLY A 60 -5.73 9.50 -2.17
C GLY A 60 -6.79 9.31 -3.24
N LEU A 61 -6.43 9.14 -4.51
CA LEU A 61 -7.39 8.85 -5.59
C LEU A 61 -8.17 7.56 -5.31
N GLY A 62 -7.48 6.49 -4.90
CA GLY A 62 -8.14 5.23 -4.53
C GLY A 62 -9.08 5.40 -3.33
N ALA A 63 -8.61 6.06 -2.27
CA ALA A 63 -9.37 6.35 -1.07
C ALA A 63 -10.62 7.22 -1.34
N TYR A 64 -10.46 8.35 -2.03
CA TYR A 64 -11.55 9.25 -2.36
C TYR A 64 -12.53 8.64 -3.36
N THR A 65 -12.07 7.82 -4.31
CA THR A 65 -12.98 7.11 -5.22
C THR A 65 -13.87 6.14 -4.43
N ALA A 66 -13.28 5.33 -3.53
CA ALA A 66 -14.04 4.41 -2.69
C ALA A 66 -14.99 5.17 -1.74
N ALA A 67 -14.53 6.30 -1.18
CA ALA A 67 -15.33 7.15 -0.30
C ALA A 67 -16.53 7.77 -1.02
N LEU A 68 -16.30 8.43 -2.16
CA LEU A 68 -17.36 9.05 -2.96
C LEU A 68 -18.36 7.99 -3.43
N PHE A 69 -17.89 6.82 -3.83
CA PHE A 69 -18.75 5.70 -4.24
C PHE A 69 -19.67 5.25 -3.10
N CYS A 70 -19.14 5.03 -1.89
CA CYS A 70 -19.97 4.61 -0.76
C CYS A 70 -20.79 5.75 -0.14
N HIS A 71 -20.37 7.02 -0.34
CA HIS A 71 -21.06 8.19 0.19
C HIS A 71 -22.26 8.61 -0.65
N TYR A 72 -22.22 8.36 -1.96
CA TYR A 72 -23.29 8.78 -2.88
C TYR A 72 -24.21 7.65 -3.35
N PHE A 73 -23.78 6.40 -3.27
CA PHE A 73 -24.56 5.26 -3.76
C PHE A 73 -24.97 4.33 -2.62
N PHE A 74 -26.28 4.09 -2.51
CA PHE A 74 -26.90 3.24 -1.51
C PHE A 74 -27.86 2.23 -2.14
N ILE A 75 -28.14 1.15 -1.42
CA ILE A 75 -29.10 0.12 -1.80
C ILE A 75 -30.18 0.06 -0.72
N SER A 76 -31.44 0.13 -1.13
CA SER A 76 -32.62 -0.01 -0.27
C SER A 76 -33.59 -1.06 -0.83
N PRO A 77 -34.27 -1.85 0.01
CA PRO A 77 -35.33 -2.75 -0.46
C PRO A 77 -36.61 -1.98 -0.87
N GLU A 78 -36.83 -0.78 -0.33
CA GLU A 78 -38.01 0.05 -0.60
C GLU A 78 -37.64 1.36 -1.31
N PRO A 79 -38.50 1.88 -2.21
CA PRO A 79 -38.27 3.14 -2.91
C PRO A 79 -38.41 4.32 -1.94
N THR A 80 -37.49 5.27 -2.03
CA THR A 80 -37.51 6.50 -1.24
C THR A 80 -38.60 7.46 -1.72
N GLY A 81 -38.87 7.51 -3.02
CA GLY A 81 -39.80 8.46 -3.65
C GLY A 81 -39.36 9.93 -3.59
N ILE A 82 -38.14 10.21 -3.12
CA ILE A 82 -37.58 11.57 -2.94
C ILE A 82 -36.21 11.68 -3.62
N CYS A 83 -35.34 10.68 -3.45
CA CYS A 83 -34.03 10.67 -4.08
C CYS A 83 -34.13 10.22 -5.55
N THR A 84 -33.08 10.52 -6.32
CA THR A 84 -32.88 9.88 -7.63
C THR A 84 -32.60 8.40 -7.43
N GLU A 85 -33.51 7.53 -7.87
CA GLU A 85 -33.44 6.09 -7.64
C GLU A 85 -33.78 5.26 -8.88
N PHE A 86 -33.16 4.08 -8.99
CA PHE A 86 -33.34 3.15 -10.10
C PHE A 86 -33.64 1.75 -9.57
N ALA A 87 -34.63 1.07 -10.16
CA ALA A 87 -34.93 -0.31 -9.80
C ALA A 87 -33.78 -1.25 -10.23
N LEU A 88 -33.25 -2.02 -9.28
CA LEU A 88 -32.17 -2.98 -9.45
C LEU A 88 -32.59 -4.35 -8.88
N GLY A 89 -33.34 -5.11 -9.70
CA GLY A 89 -33.88 -6.40 -9.27
C GLY A 89 -34.95 -6.23 -8.19
N SER A 90 -34.70 -6.78 -7.00
CA SER A 90 -35.57 -6.65 -5.83
C SER A 90 -35.26 -5.44 -4.94
N ASN A 91 -34.23 -4.65 -5.30
CA ASN A 91 -33.79 -3.48 -4.52
C ASN A 91 -33.81 -2.23 -5.39
N TYR A 92 -33.65 -1.07 -4.78
CA TYR A 92 -33.52 0.23 -5.41
C TYR A 92 -32.12 0.78 -5.17
N LEU A 93 -31.47 1.18 -6.26
CA LEU A 93 -30.22 1.93 -6.23
C LEU A 93 -30.54 3.40 -6.00
N ILE A 94 -30.17 3.93 -4.85
CA ILE A 94 -30.36 5.33 -4.48
C ILE A 94 -29.06 6.08 -4.78
N ILE A 95 -29.20 7.16 -5.55
CA ILE A 95 -28.13 8.14 -5.76
C ILE A 95 -28.46 9.36 -4.93
N LYS A 96 -27.60 9.64 -3.95
CA LYS A 96 -27.65 10.88 -3.19
C LYS A 96 -27.13 12.02 -4.07
N ASN A 97 -27.88 13.11 -4.13
CA ASN A 97 -27.44 14.28 -4.86
C ASN A 97 -26.31 14.98 -4.07
N PRO A 98 -25.16 15.33 -4.68
CA PRO A 98 -24.14 16.16 -4.04
C PRO A 98 -24.69 17.50 -3.55
N ILE A 99 -25.75 17.98 -4.18
CA ILE A 99 -26.49 19.17 -3.79
C ILE A 99 -27.83 18.70 -3.22
N GLY A 100 -28.00 18.75 -1.90
CA GLY A 100 -29.27 18.46 -1.24
C GLY A 100 -30.42 19.17 -1.96
N VAL A 101 -31.46 18.41 -2.27
CA VAL A 101 -32.62 18.89 -3.02
C VAL A 101 -33.20 20.12 -2.31
N THR A 102 -33.20 21.25 -3.01
CA THR A 102 -34.03 22.45 -2.79
C THR A 102 -34.78 22.53 -1.45
N SER A 103 -34.23 23.25 -0.46
CA SER A 103 -34.97 24.20 0.40
C SER A 103 -34.11 24.67 1.58
N THR A 104 -33.72 25.95 1.55
CA THR A 104 -33.42 26.87 2.69
C THR A 104 -32.53 26.45 3.88
N THR A 105 -32.07 25.20 3.99
CA THR A 105 -31.16 24.73 5.04
C THR A 105 -30.19 23.70 4.47
N LEU A 106 -28.90 23.83 4.80
CA LEU A 106 -27.78 22.99 4.33
C LEU A 106 -27.83 21.54 4.88
N THR A 107 -28.92 21.14 5.54
CA THR A 107 -28.93 20.07 6.55
C THR A 107 -29.95 18.95 6.34
N GLN A 108 -30.59 18.82 5.17
CA GLN A 108 -31.41 17.64 4.90
C GLN A 108 -31.04 16.99 3.56
N ASP A 109 -30.23 15.95 3.65
CA ASP A 109 -29.99 14.98 2.60
C ASP A 109 -31.31 14.25 2.24
N CYS A 110 -31.56 13.98 0.96
CA CYS A 110 -32.77 13.29 0.50
C CYS A 110 -32.90 11.92 1.17
N LEU A 111 -31.78 11.24 1.42
CA LEU A 111 -31.76 9.94 2.08
C LEU A 111 -32.12 10.07 3.56
N ALA A 112 -31.65 11.11 4.24
CA ALA A 112 -31.99 11.36 5.63
C ALA A 112 -33.49 11.64 5.81
N GLN A 113 -34.10 12.39 4.89
CA GLN A 113 -35.55 12.62 4.87
C GLN A 113 -36.34 11.32 4.63
N ALA A 114 -35.87 10.46 3.73
CA ALA A 114 -36.48 9.16 3.50
C ALA A 114 -36.36 8.24 4.74
N MET A 115 -35.22 8.24 5.42
CA MET A 115 -35.00 7.46 6.64
C MET A 115 -35.87 7.93 7.81
N GLU A 116 -36.08 9.25 7.96
CA GLU A 116 -37.00 9.81 8.95
C GLU A 116 -38.45 9.34 8.70
N LYS A 117 -38.87 9.31 7.42
CA LYS A 117 -40.20 8.81 7.03
C LYS A 117 -40.39 7.32 7.31
N TRP A 118 -39.33 6.52 7.20
CA TRP A 118 -39.38 5.08 7.44
C TRP A 118 -39.36 4.69 8.92
N ASP A 119 -39.04 5.61 9.84
CA ASP A 119 -38.99 5.37 11.29
C ASP A 119 -38.26 4.07 11.68
N GLY A 120 -37.15 3.78 10.99
CA GLY A 120 -36.33 2.59 11.22
C GLY A 120 -36.86 1.26 10.64
N ALA A 121 -37.99 1.26 9.91
CA ALA A 121 -38.53 0.04 9.29
C ALA A 121 -37.69 -0.50 8.12
N VAL A 122 -36.87 0.35 7.49
CA VAL A 122 -36.08 0.02 6.31
C VAL A 122 -34.60 0.21 6.61
N THR A 123 -33.81 -0.84 6.43
CA THR A 123 -32.35 -0.78 6.55
C THR A 123 -31.72 -0.42 5.21
N VAL A 124 -31.09 0.74 5.14
CA VAL A 124 -30.32 1.17 3.96
C VAL A 124 -28.88 0.69 4.10
N SER A 125 -28.37 -0.02 3.10
CA SER A 125 -26.97 -0.42 3.05
C SER A 125 -26.20 0.50 2.11
N PRO A 126 -25.01 0.99 2.48
CA PRO A 126 -24.09 1.57 1.51
C PRO A 126 -23.70 0.52 0.48
N MET A 127 -23.19 0.99 -0.66
CA MET A 127 -22.65 0.11 -1.70
C MET A 127 -21.58 -0.85 -1.16
N PRO A 128 -21.44 -2.06 -1.74
CA PRO A 128 -20.44 -3.03 -1.30
C PRO A 128 -19.03 -2.45 -1.30
N VAL A 129 -18.38 -2.48 -0.13
CA VAL A 129 -17.03 -1.94 0.12
C VAL A 129 -16.01 -2.42 -0.91
N TRP A 130 -16.02 -3.73 -1.22
CA TRP A 130 -15.07 -4.33 -2.17
C TRP A 130 -15.20 -3.78 -3.58
N LEU A 131 -16.40 -3.38 -4.00
CA LEU A 131 -16.60 -2.72 -5.29
C LEU A 131 -15.97 -1.33 -5.29
N GLY A 132 -16.09 -0.58 -4.18
CA GLY A 132 -15.38 0.70 -3.98
C GLY A 132 -13.86 0.54 -4.05
N VAL A 133 -13.30 -0.51 -3.45
CA VAL A 133 -11.86 -0.82 -3.50
C VAL A 133 -11.39 -1.13 -4.94
N ILE A 134 -12.16 -1.93 -5.68
CA ILE A 134 -11.83 -2.26 -7.08
C ILE A 134 -11.90 -0.99 -7.94
N LEU A 135 -12.96 -0.20 -7.82
CA LEU A 135 -13.11 1.05 -8.56
C LEU A 135 -11.98 2.03 -8.24
N GLY A 136 -11.63 2.20 -6.96
CA GLY A 136 -10.49 3.04 -6.55
C GLY A 136 -9.16 2.57 -7.14
N THR A 137 -8.93 1.26 -7.17
CA THR A 137 -7.73 0.67 -7.79
C THR A 137 -7.66 0.96 -9.30
N LEU A 138 -8.79 0.81 -10.01
CA LEU A 138 -8.88 1.09 -11.44
C LEU A 138 -8.70 2.57 -11.75
N VAL A 139 -9.32 3.47 -10.98
CA VAL A 139 -9.14 4.92 -11.13
C VAL A 139 -7.69 5.32 -10.92
N GLY A 140 -7.02 4.76 -9.89
CA GLY A 140 -5.58 4.94 -9.68
C GLY A 140 -4.74 4.51 -10.88
N GLY A 141 -5.09 3.36 -11.49
CA GLY A 141 -4.45 2.89 -12.73
C GLY A 141 -4.69 3.77 -13.95
N ILE A 142 -5.91 4.28 -14.13
CA ILE A 142 -6.29 5.19 -15.22
C ILE A 142 -5.52 6.51 -15.11
N PHE A 143 -5.49 7.12 -13.92
CA PHE A 143 -4.70 8.33 -13.68
C PHE A 143 -3.19 8.07 -13.79
N GLY A 144 -2.72 6.91 -13.32
CA GLY A 144 -1.36 6.46 -13.52
C GLY A 144 -0.99 6.37 -15.00
N LEU A 145 -1.90 5.82 -15.83
CA LEU A 145 -1.70 5.70 -17.28
C LEU A 145 -1.70 7.08 -17.94
N LEU A 146 -2.63 7.95 -17.57
CA LEU A 146 -2.73 9.31 -18.10
C LEU A 146 -1.45 10.13 -17.82
N ILE A 147 -1.02 10.15 -16.56
CA ILE A 147 0.21 10.84 -16.14
C ILE A 147 1.42 10.16 -16.77
N GLY A 148 1.42 8.83 -16.84
CA GLY A 148 2.49 8.07 -17.45
C GLY A 148 2.70 8.45 -18.92
N LEU A 149 1.63 8.51 -19.70
CA LEU A 149 1.66 8.88 -21.11
C LEU A 149 2.10 10.33 -21.32
N LEU A 150 1.65 11.25 -20.45
CA LEU A 150 1.90 12.68 -20.58
C LEU A 150 3.33 13.07 -20.14
N VAL A 151 3.86 12.44 -19.08
CA VAL A 151 5.02 12.96 -18.34
C VAL A 151 6.26 12.08 -18.50
N LEU A 152 6.12 10.76 -18.71
CA LEU A 152 7.28 9.86 -18.79
C LEU A 152 8.17 10.01 -20.04
N PRO A 153 7.78 10.73 -21.11
CA PRO A 153 8.73 11.18 -22.12
C PRO A 153 9.78 12.19 -21.58
N LEU A 154 9.54 12.82 -20.43
CA LEU A 154 10.43 13.82 -19.83
C LEU A 154 11.57 13.18 -19.02
N ARG A 155 12.63 13.95 -18.73
CA ARG A 155 13.75 13.49 -17.88
C ARG A 155 13.29 13.26 -16.43
N ALA A 156 13.99 12.37 -15.71
CA ALA A 156 13.59 11.92 -14.36
C ALA A 156 13.34 13.05 -13.34
N ALA A 157 14.10 14.15 -13.39
CA ALA A 157 13.89 15.30 -12.50
C ALA A 157 12.55 16.02 -12.75
N TYR A 158 12.12 16.12 -14.02
CA TYR A 158 10.84 16.73 -14.37
C TYR A 158 9.66 15.87 -13.91
N LEU A 159 9.79 14.54 -13.97
CA LEU A 159 8.77 13.63 -13.44
C LEU A 159 8.56 13.83 -11.94
N ALA A 160 9.64 13.96 -11.16
CA ALA A 160 9.55 14.21 -9.73
C ALA A 160 8.85 15.53 -9.41
N LEU A 161 9.22 16.62 -10.10
CA LEU A 161 8.60 17.93 -9.91
C LEU A 161 7.13 17.93 -10.33
N PHE A 162 6.80 17.33 -11.47
CA PHE A 162 5.43 17.22 -11.96
C PHE A 162 4.55 16.44 -11.00
N THR A 163 5.02 15.28 -10.51
CA THR A 163 4.23 14.43 -9.61
C THR A 163 4.02 15.06 -8.24
N LEU A 164 4.97 15.88 -7.77
CA LEU A 164 4.79 16.74 -6.60
C LEU A 164 3.67 17.76 -6.86
N GLY A 165 3.74 18.50 -7.97
CA GLY A 165 2.71 19.45 -8.36
C GLY A 165 1.34 18.82 -8.51
N PHE A 166 1.25 17.65 -9.15
CA PHE A 166 0.01 16.87 -9.26
C PHE A 166 -0.56 16.50 -7.90
N SER A 167 0.27 16.00 -6.97
CA SER A 167 -0.17 15.65 -5.61
C SER A 167 -0.71 16.86 -4.85
N GLU A 168 -0.08 18.01 -5.02
CA GLU A 168 -0.49 19.27 -4.40
C GLU A 168 -1.79 19.81 -5.00
N ILE A 169 -1.88 19.84 -6.33
CA ILE A 169 -3.09 20.27 -7.05
C ILE A 169 -4.26 19.38 -6.69
N LEU A 170 -4.09 18.05 -6.69
CA LEU A 170 -5.16 17.13 -6.33
C LEU A 170 -5.65 17.39 -4.89
N ARG A 171 -4.73 17.53 -3.93
CA ARG A 171 -5.11 17.85 -2.54
C ARG A 171 -5.81 19.19 -2.43
N ALA A 172 -5.32 20.22 -3.12
CA ALA A 172 -5.91 21.55 -3.11
C ALA A 172 -7.32 21.55 -3.71
N THR A 173 -7.54 20.86 -4.82
CA THR A 173 -8.86 20.71 -5.45
C THR A 173 -9.85 20.00 -4.53
N ILE A 174 -9.45 18.88 -3.92
CA ILE A 174 -10.28 18.17 -2.94
C ILE A 174 -10.57 19.09 -1.74
N SER A 175 -9.58 19.82 -1.26
CA SER A 175 -9.78 20.75 -0.12
C SER A 175 -10.74 21.88 -0.43
N ALA A 176 -10.76 22.38 -1.68
CA ALA A 176 -11.61 23.47 -2.14
C ALA A 176 -13.04 23.00 -2.49
N GLU A 177 -13.20 21.75 -2.92
CA GLU A 177 -14.49 21.20 -3.36
C GLU A 177 -15.33 20.69 -2.18
N ILE A 178 -15.99 21.62 -1.49
CA ILE A 178 -16.78 21.33 -0.29
C ILE A 178 -18.07 20.57 -0.62
N GLN A 179 -18.67 20.78 -1.80
CA GLN A 179 -19.98 20.17 -2.12
C GLN A 179 -19.86 18.67 -2.38
N ILE A 180 -18.79 18.25 -3.05
CA ILE A 180 -18.59 16.84 -3.42
C ILE A 180 -17.77 16.08 -2.37
N THR A 181 -16.72 16.71 -1.83
CA THR A 181 -15.76 15.99 -0.99
C THR A 181 -15.83 16.36 0.49
N ARG A 182 -16.72 17.29 0.86
CA ARG A 182 -16.80 17.92 2.18
C ARG A 182 -15.52 18.67 2.58
N GLY A 183 -14.61 18.90 1.63
CA GLY A 183 -13.38 19.66 1.82
C GLY A 183 -12.54 19.13 2.98
N GLN A 184 -12.15 20.01 3.89
CA GLN A 184 -11.34 19.68 5.08
C GLN A 184 -12.09 18.83 6.12
N ALA A 185 -13.43 18.78 6.10
CA ALA A 185 -14.19 17.93 7.03
C ALA A 185 -13.99 16.44 6.72
N GLY A 186 -13.63 16.11 5.47
CA GLY A 186 -13.46 14.74 5.02
C GLY A 186 -14.77 13.99 4.81
N ILE A 187 -14.64 12.80 4.23
CA ILE A 187 -15.77 11.91 3.93
C ILE A 187 -15.65 10.68 4.84
N GLU A 188 -16.73 10.34 5.51
CA GLU A 188 -16.84 9.12 6.29
C GLU A 188 -17.17 7.93 5.37
N LEU A 189 -16.54 6.78 5.65
CA LEU A 189 -16.73 5.54 4.90
C LEU A 189 -17.26 4.46 5.82
N PRO A 190 -18.10 3.54 5.31
CA PRO A 190 -18.44 2.33 6.05
C PRO A 190 -17.17 1.52 6.35
N GLY A 191 -17.16 0.83 7.49
CA GLY A 191 -16.08 -0.06 7.86
C GLY A 191 -15.91 -1.21 6.85
N LEU A 192 -14.70 -1.75 6.77
CA LEU A 192 -14.37 -2.89 5.90
C LEU A 192 -15.35 -4.07 6.05
N PHE A 193 -15.84 -4.28 7.27
CA PHE A 193 -16.83 -5.30 7.64
C PHE A 193 -17.94 -4.67 8.50
N GLU A 194 -18.68 -3.73 7.94
CA GLU A 194 -19.75 -2.99 8.64
C GLU A 194 -20.79 -3.91 9.30
N ASN A 195 -21.20 -4.99 8.62
CA ASN A 195 -22.18 -5.96 9.11
C ASN A 195 -21.55 -7.12 9.91
N GLY A 196 -20.24 -7.07 10.15
CA GLY A 196 -19.46 -8.18 10.68
C GLY A 196 -19.24 -9.32 9.67
N ILE A 197 -18.39 -10.28 10.04
CA ILE A 197 -18.09 -11.46 9.23
C ILE A 197 -17.91 -12.69 10.13
N THR A 198 -18.49 -13.82 9.73
CA THR A 198 -18.25 -15.10 10.37
C THR A 198 -17.09 -15.82 9.67
N ILE A 199 -15.97 -16.00 10.37
CA ILE A 199 -14.79 -16.72 9.86
C ILE A 199 -14.53 -17.91 10.77
N ALA A 200 -14.45 -19.11 10.18
CA ALA A 200 -14.17 -20.35 10.91
C ALA A 200 -15.08 -20.59 12.14
N GLY A 201 -16.36 -20.21 12.04
CA GLY A 201 -17.35 -20.37 13.12
C GLY A 201 -17.36 -19.27 14.19
N HIS A 202 -16.43 -18.30 14.13
CA HIS A 202 -16.39 -17.15 15.03
C HIS A 202 -16.95 -15.89 14.35
N TYR A 203 -17.85 -15.19 15.03
CA TYR A 203 -18.39 -13.90 14.57
C TYR A 203 -17.43 -12.77 14.95
N PHE A 204 -16.97 -12.02 13.96
CA PHE A 204 -16.23 -10.79 14.15
C PHE A 204 -17.14 -9.60 13.88
N GLY A 205 -17.25 -8.71 14.86
CA GLY A 205 -18.02 -7.48 14.78
C GLY A 205 -17.28 -6.36 14.05
N LYS A 206 -17.95 -5.21 13.91
CA LYS A 206 -17.42 -4.01 13.25
C LYS A 206 -16.13 -3.46 13.89
N THR A 207 -15.98 -3.60 15.20
CA THR A 207 -14.85 -3.07 15.97
C THR A 207 -13.61 -3.96 15.92
N ASP A 208 -13.77 -5.22 15.53
CA ASP A 208 -12.70 -6.21 15.61
C ASP A 208 -11.61 -5.93 14.58
N LYS A 209 -10.36 -5.95 15.03
CA LYS A 209 -9.19 -5.61 14.21
C LYS A 209 -8.61 -6.80 13.44
N ILE A 210 -9.02 -8.03 13.77
CA ILE A 210 -8.52 -9.25 13.13
C ILE A 210 -8.88 -9.32 11.63
N PRO A 211 -10.14 -9.12 11.21
CA PRO A 211 -10.46 -9.12 9.78
C PRO A 211 -9.70 -8.07 8.96
N PRO A 212 -9.65 -6.77 9.33
CA PRO A 212 -8.90 -5.78 8.54
C PRO A 212 -7.39 -6.03 8.56
N TYR A 213 -6.84 -6.60 9.64
CA TYR A 213 -5.45 -7.05 9.69
C TYR A 213 -5.13 -8.03 8.57
N PHE A 214 -5.93 -9.09 8.43
CA PHE A 214 -5.70 -10.08 7.37
C PHE A 214 -5.93 -9.51 5.98
N VAL A 215 -6.91 -8.63 5.79
CA VAL A 215 -7.11 -7.97 4.49
C VAL A 215 -5.87 -7.17 4.07
N MET A 216 -5.35 -6.32 4.94
CA MET A 216 -4.17 -5.51 4.61
C MET A 216 -2.91 -6.39 4.47
N PHE A 217 -2.75 -7.43 5.30
CA PHE A 217 -1.65 -8.38 5.21
C PHE A 217 -1.65 -9.15 3.88
N PHE A 218 -2.80 -9.68 3.46
CA PHE A 218 -2.93 -10.37 2.18
C PHE A 218 -2.82 -9.41 1.00
N LEU A 219 -3.27 -8.17 1.12
CA LEU A 219 -3.03 -7.14 0.11
C LEU A 219 -1.53 -6.85 -0.06
N LEU A 220 -0.78 -6.73 1.04
CA LEU A 220 0.68 -6.61 1.02
C LEU A 220 1.34 -7.83 0.36
N LEU A 221 0.92 -9.05 0.72
CA LEU A 221 1.42 -10.27 0.10
C LEU A 221 1.14 -10.32 -1.39
N GLY A 222 -0.07 -9.96 -1.82
CA GLY A 222 -0.45 -9.88 -3.22
C GLY A 222 0.40 -8.86 -3.98
N CYS A 223 0.59 -7.68 -3.40
CA CYS A 223 1.45 -6.62 -3.92
C CYS A 223 2.90 -7.09 -4.09
N LEU A 224 3.49 -7.69 -3.05
CA LEU A 224 4.86 -8.22 -3.11
C LEU A 224 4.99 -9.39 -4.09
N ALA A 225 3.97 -10.26 -4.19
CA ALA A 225 3.95 -11.36 -5.15
C ALA A 225 3.92 -10.84 -6.60
N ILE A 226 3.11 -9.82 -6.88
CA ILE A 226 3.07 -9.14 -8.18
C ILE A 226 4.43 -8.53 -8.50
N LEU A 227 5.02 -7.77 -7.57
CA LEU A 227 6.36 -7.17 -7.76
C LEU A 227 7.43 -8.24 -7.98
N TYR A 228 7.39 -9.32 -7.22
CA TYR A 228 8.34 -10.42 -7.35
C TYR A 228 8.21 -11.12 -8.70
N TRP A 229 6.99 -11.44 -9.13
CA TRP A 229 6.72 -12.02 -10.44
C TRP A 229 7.17 -11.10 -11.57
N LEU A 230 6.86 -9.80 -11.46
CA LEU A 230 7.26 -8.78 -12.44
C LEU A 230 8.78 -8.65 -12.54
N SER A 231 9.49 -8.64 -11.41
CA SER A 231 10.95 -8.51 -11.35
C SER A 231 11.71 -9.70 -11.94
N ARG A 232 11.15 -10.92 -11.84
CA ARG A 232 11.75 -12.15 -12.42
C ARG A 232 11.34 -12.41 -13.87
N SER A 233 10.30 -11.76 -14.35
CA SER A 233 9.84 -11.91 -15.72
C SER A 233 10.77 -11.19 -16.72
N ARG A 234 10.57 -11.43 -18.03
CA ARG A 234 11.29 -10.70 -19.10
C ARG A 234 11.10 -9.19 -18.99
N PHE A 235 9.97 -8.74 -18.46
CA PHE A 235 9.69 -7.33 -18.21
C PHE A 235 10.70 -6.73 -17.21
N GLY A 236 10.98 -7.42 -16.11
CA GLY A 236 11.94 -6.96 -15.10
C GLY A 236 13.36 -6.79 -15.65
N LEU A 237 13.75 -7.63 -16.62
CA LEU A 237 15.05 -7.50 -17.29
C LEU A 237 15.14 -6.21 -18.12
N PHE A 238 14.08 -5.85 -18.85
CA PHE A 238 14.03 -4.59 -19.60
C PHE A 238 13.99 -3.37 -18.69
N VAL A 239 13.26 -3.43 -17.57
CA VAL A 239 13.21 -2.36 -16.58
C VAL A 239 14.58 -2.15 -15.92
N ARG A 240 15.31 -3.22 -15.63
CA ARG A 240 16.66 -3.12 -15.08
C ARG A 240 17.64 -2.54 -16.10
N ALA A 241 17.58 -2.96 -17.36
CA ALA A 241 18.39 -2.39 -18.43
C ALA A 241 18.14 -0.88 -18.59
N LEU A 242 16.87 -0.46 -18.50
CA LEU A 242 16.48 0.94 -18.56
C LEU A 242 17.08 1.78 -17.42
N ARG A 243 17.23 1.19 -16.23
CA ARG A 243 17.83 1.88 -15.09
C ARG A 243 19.33 2.13 -15.26
N GLU A 244 20.04 1.18 -15.86
CA GLU A 244 21.50 1.28 -16.09
C GLU A 244 21.83 2.34 -17.14
N ASP A 245 21.23 2.22 -18.33
CA ASP A 245 21.43 3.18 -19.43
C ASP A 245 20.21 3.18 -20.37
N GLN A 246 19.49 4.30 -20.37
CA GLN A 246 18.28 4.47 -21.17
C GLN A 246 18.58 4.56 -22.67
N ASP A 247 19.68 5.21 -23.03
CA ASP A 247 20.04 5.46 -24.42
C ASP A 247 20.60 4.18 -25.06
N ALA A 248 21.40 3.41 -24.30
CA ALA A 248 21.87 2.09 -24.74
C ALA A 248 20.72 1.08 -24.89
N ALA A 249 19.76 1.05 -23.95
CA ALA A 249 18.58 0.19 -24.06
C ALA A 249 17.71 0.54 -25.27
N ALA A 250 17.55 1.84 -25.56
CA ALA A 250 16.82 2.31 -26.75
C ALA A 250 17.54 1.92 -28.06
N ALA A 251 18.87 1.98 -28.10
CA ALA A 251 19.67 1.55 -29.25
C ALA A 251 19.53 0.04 -29.55
N LEU A 252 19.25 -0.78 -28.52
CA LEU A 252 18.97 -2.22 -28.65
C LEU A 252 17.50 -2.53 -29.00
N GLY A 253 16.69 -1.52 -29.34
CA GLY A 253 15.31 -1.66 -29.78
C GLY A 253 14.28 -1.81 -28.64
N VAL A 254 14.65 -1.56 -27.39
CA VAL A 254 13.73 -1.60 -26.26
C VAL A 254 12.88 -0.34 -26.23
N ASN A 255 11.55 -0.48 -26.23
CA ASN A 255 10.65 0.67 -26.10
C ASN A 255 10.62 1.19 -24.64
N THR A 256 11.55 2.08 -24.31
CA THR A 256 11.75 2.63 -22.97
C THR A 256 10.48 3.26 -22.39
N THR A 257 9.74 4.02 -23.19
CA THR A 257 8.51 4.72 -22.78
C THR A 257 7.42 3.75 -22.32
N ARG A 258 7.18 2.66 -23.07
CA ARG A 258 6.15 1.67 -22.69
C ARG A 258 6.44 1.00 -21.36
N TYR A 259 7.69 0.59 -21.12
CA TYR A 259 8.06 -0.06 -19.85
C TYR A 259 7.98 0.91 -18.67
N LYS A 260 8.37 2.18 -18.85
CA LYS A 260 8.19 3.24 -17.84
C LYS A 260 6.72 3.42 -17.46
N ILE A 261 5.84 3.54 -18.46
CA ILE A 261 4.40 3.70 -18.25
C ILE A 261 3.83 2.51 -17.49
N LEU A 262 4.17 1.28 -17.89
CA LEU A 262 3.65 0.08 -17.24
C LEU A 262 4.08 -0.03 -15.77
N VAL A 263 5.35 0.24 -15.44
CA VAL A 263 5.80 0.25 -14.03
C VAL A 263 5.04 1.31 -13.23
N PHE A 264 4.89 2.51 -13.80
CA PHE A 264 4.19 3.61 -13.15
C PHE A 264 2.71 3.31 -12.91
N VAL A 265 2.01 2.70 -13.88
CA VAL A 265 0.60 2.28 -13.74
C VAL A 265 0.45 1.23 -12.64
N ILE A 266 1.28 0.17 -12.66
CA ILE A 266 1.19 -0.93 -11.69
C ILE A 266 1.42 -0.40 -10.26
N THR A 267 2.46 0.43 -10.07
CA THR A 267 2.76 1.01 -8.75
C THR A 267 1.69 2.00 -8.28
N SER A 268 1.08 2.77 -9.20
CA SER A 268 -0.06 3.64 -8.91
C SER A 268 -1.31 2.86 -8.50
N MET A 269 -1.60 1.73 -9.14
CA MET A 269 -2.69 0.83 -8.76
C MET A 269 -2.48 0.23 -7.37
N MET A 270 -1.24 -0.15 -7.02
CA MET A 270 -0.90 -0.66 -5.69
C MET A 270 -1.07 0.41 -4.61
N ALA A 271 -0.67 1.65 -4.88
CA ALA A 271 -0.88 2.76 -3.96
C ALA A 271 -2.38 3.06 -3.78
N ALA A 272 -3.16 3.05 -4.87
CA ALA A 272 -4.60 3.28 -4.84
C ALA A 272 -5.36 2.17 -4.12
N SER A 273 -5.00 0.90 -4.31
CA SER A 273 -5.63 -0.22 -3.60
C SER A 273 -5.36 -0.17 -2.09
N ALA A 274 -4.11 0.12 -1.70
CA ALA A 274 -3.74 0.34 -0.30
C ALA A 274 -4.53 1.51 0.32
N GLY A 275 -4.67 2.62 -0.41
CA GLY A 275 -5.44 3.77 0.02
C GLY A 275 -6.93 3.48 0.19
N ALA A 276 -7.53 2.77 -0.76
CA ALA A 276 -8.95 2.40 -0.69
C ALA A 276 -9.25 1.50 0.53
N VAL A 277 -8.43 0.46 0.76
CA VAL A 277 -8.58 -0.40 1.94
C VAL A 277 -8.32 0.37 3.24
N GLN A 278 -7.30 1.22 3.28
CA GLN A 278 -6.98 2.02 4.46
C GLN A 278 -8.10 3.01 4.80
N ALA A 279 -8.74 3.63 3.81
CA ALA A 279 -9.85 4.57 4.03
C ALA A 279 -11.05 3.88 4.70
N HIS A 280 -11.39 2.67 4.28
CA HIS A 280 -12.44 1.87 4.92
C HIS A 280 -12.03 1.32 6.30
N TYR A 281 -10.73 1.16 6.57
CA TYR A 281 -10.25 0.78 7.90
C TYR A 281 -10.29 1.95 8.90
N VAL A 282 -9.87 3.14 8.47
CA VAL A 282 -9.88 4.37 9.29
C VAL A 282 -11.27 5.01 9.32
N THR A 283 -12.18 4.59 8.43
CA THR A 283 -13.57 5.05 8.27
C THR A 283 -13.73 6.53 7.95
N ILE A 284 -12.63 7.23 7.65
CA ILE A 284 -12.64 8.62 7.22
C ILE A 284 -11.43 8.91 6.32
N ILE A 285 -11.65 9.72 5.28
CA ILE A 285 -10.58 10.26 4.44
C ILE A 285 -10.62 11.79 4.46
N THR A 286 -9.48 12.41 4.71
CA THR A 286 -9.31 13.88 4.70
C THR A 286 -8.18 14.28 3.74
N PRO A 287 -8.17 15.54 3.24
CA PRO A 287 -7.13 16.00 2.32
C PRO A 287 -5.73 15.95 2.95
N ASN A 288 -5.63 16.06 4.28
CA ASN A 288 -4.37 16.01 5.01
C ASN A 288 -3.63 14.68 4.86
N ASN A 289 -4.34 13.59 4.55
CA ASN A 289 -3.73 12.29 4.23
C ASN A 289 -2.98 12.29 2.89
N LEU A 290 -3.15 13.31 2.04
CA LEU A 290 -2.45 13.45 0.75
C LEU A 290 -1.27 14.44 0.83
N MET A 291 -0.89 14.89 2.02
CA MET A 291 0.20 15.86 2.16
C MET A 291 1.54 15.30 1.68
N ILE A 292 2.35 16.18 1.11
CA ILE A 292 3.72 15.86 0.65
C ILE A 292 4.58 15.30 1.80
N LEU A 293 4.30 15.71 3.04
CA LEU A 293 4.99 15.19 4.22
C LEU A 293 4.75 13.68 4.43
N GLN A 294 3.58 13.15 4.08
CA GLN A 294 3.37 11.70 4.11
C GLN A 294 4.17 11.01 3.00
N MET A 295 4.32 11.65 1.84
CA MET A 295 5.14 11.11 0.75
C MET A 295 6.62 11.06 1.14
N SER A 296 7.14 12.10 1.81
CA SER A 296 8.54 12.11 2.27
C SER A 296 8.80 11.00 3.29
N LEU A 297 7.82 10.67 4.14
CA LEU A 297 7.89 9.54 5.05
C LEU A 297 8.04 8.20 4.28
N VAL A 298 7.18 7.96 3.28
CA VAL A 298 7.23 6.74 2.44
C VAL A 298 8.58 6.60 1.74
N VAL A 299 9.05 7.69 1.13
CA VAL A 299 10.36 7.74 0.45
C VAL A 299 11.47 7.38 1.42
N ALA A 300 11.45 7.97 2.61
CA ALA A 300 12.50 7.77 3.59
C ALA A 300 12.44 6.36 4.23
N MET A 301 11.26 5.77 4.43
CA MET A 301 11.12 4.36 4.80
C MET A 301 11.80 3.44 3.77
N ALA A 302 11.57 3.69 2.48
CA ALA A 302 12.19 2.92 1.40
C ALA A 302 13.71 3.17 1.31
N VAL A 303 14.18 4.41 1.49
CA VAL A 303 15.60 4.78 1.43
C VAL A 303 16.39 4.20 2.59
N ILE A 304 15.90 4.35 3.83
CA ILE A 304 16.56 3.83 5.04
C ILE A 304 16.71 2.30 4.94
N ALA A 305 15.70 1.62 4.42
CA ALA A 305 15.72 0.18 4.24
C ALA A 305 16.63 -0.28 3.11
N GLY A 306 16.54 0.38 1.95
CA GLY A 306 17.27 0.09 0.72
C GLY A 306 16.38 0.26 -0.52
N VAL A 307 16.66 1.30 -1.31
CA VAL A 307 15.82 1.71 -2.46
C VAL A 307 15.69 0.62 -3.53
N GLU A 308 16.72 -0.20 -3.73
CA GLU A 308 16.76 -1.20 -4.81
C GLU A 308 16.08 -2.53 -4.47
N ASN A 309 15.65 -2.72 -3.22
CA ASN A 309 15.04 -3.96 -2.77
C ASN A 309 13.66 -3.69 -2.18
N PHE A 310 12.61 -3.94 -2.97
CA PHE A 310 11.23 -3.70 -2.56
C PHE A 310 10.79 -4.54 -1.35
N VAL A 311 11.40 -5.71 -1.11
CA VAL A 311 11.16 -6.51 0.11
C VAL A 311 11.81 -5.84 1.32
N ALA A 312 13.03 -5.31 1.17
CA ALA A 312 13.67 -4.54 2.22
C ALA A 312 12.85 -3.29 2.54
N ALA A 313 12.37 -2.57 1.52
CA ALA A 313 11.49 -1.41 1.68
C ALA A 313 10.20 -1.73 2.47
N ALA A 314 9.56 -2.87 2.18
CA ALA A 314 8.39 -3.32 2.94
C ALA A 314 8.72 -3.60 4.42
N ILE A 315 9.80 -4.35 4.70
CA ILE A 315 10.21 -4.65 6.08
C ILE A 315 10.61 -3.37 6.81
N GLY A 316 11.34 -2.48 6.15
CA GLY A 316 11.76 -1.21 6.71
C GLY A 316 10.60 -0.28 7.01
N ALA A 317 9.57 -0.23 6.17
CA ALA A 317 8.36 0.53 6.47
C ALA A 317 7.67 0.03 7.74
N ILE A 318 7.51 -1.30 7.90
CA ILE A 318 6.92 -1.88 9.13
C ILE A 318 7.77 -1.56 10.36
N LEU A 319 9.10 -1.70 10.25
CA LEU A 319 10.02 -1.44 11.35
C LEU A 319 10.03 0.04 11.75
N ILE A 320 10.09 0.93 10.77
CA ILE A 320 10.06 2.37 10.99
C ILE A 320 8.70 2.77 11.56
N GLU A 321 7.59 2.26 11.05
CA GLU A 321 6.26 2.55 11.60
C GLU A 321 6.16 2.14 13.08
N PHE A 322 6.62 0.94 13.42
CA PHE A 322 6.68 0.50 14.81
C PHE A 322 7.57 1.43 15.65
N THR A 323 8.74 1.83 15.13
CA THR A 323 9.65 2.75 15.79
C THR A 323 9.00 4.12 16.00
N LEU A 324 8.28 4.63 15.00
CA LEU A 324 7.57 5.89 15.05
C LEU A 324 6.51 5.85 16.14
N GLU A 325 5.79 4.74 16.27
CA GLU A 325 4.77 4.63 17.29
C GLU A 325 5.35 4.49 18.70
N MET A 326 6.46 3.78 18.87
CA MET A 326 7.19 3.75 20.15
C MET A 326 7.70 5.14 20.56
N LEU A 327 8.16 5.94 19.59
CA LEU A 327 8.59 7.32 19.80
C LEU A 327 7.44 8.30 20.10
N ARG A 328 6.17 7.87 20.08
CA ARG A 328 5.05 8.75 20.39
C ARG A 328 4.98 9.14 21.88
N THR A 329 5.63 8.37 22.74
CA THR A 329 5.61 8.60 24.20
C THR A 329 6.42 9.85 24.58
N SER A 330 5.78 10.80 25.29
CA SER A 330 6.46 11.99 25.83
C SER A 330 7.29 11.62 27.05
N PHE A 331 8.51 12.15 27.14
CA PHE A 331 9.40 11.93 28.29
C PHE A 331 9.58 13.25 29.04
N ASN A 332 9.54 13.19 30.37
CA ASN A 332 9.89 14.32 31.24
C ASN A 332 11.35 14.16 31.69
N ILE A 333 12.20 15.12 31.34
CA ILE A 333 13.59 15.16 31.81
C ILE A 333 13.77 16.47 32.56
N GLY A 334 13.98 16.38 33.88
CA GLY A 334 14.33 17.54 34.71
C GLY A 334 13.25 18.63 34.76
N GLY A 335 11.96 18.26 34.69
CA GLY A 335 10.85 19.21 34.75
C GLY A 335 10.45 19.84 33.42
N VAL A 336 11.12 19.48 32.31
CA VAL A 336 10.72 19.85 30.95
C VAL A 336 10.06 18.64 30.29
N GLU A 337 8.79 18.80 29.89
CA GLU A 337 8.08 17.82 29.07
C GLU A 337 8.53 17.95 27.62
N ILE A 338 9.21 16.93 27.10
CA ILE A 338 9.59 16.86 25.69
C ILE A 338 8.54 16.01 24.97
N ASP A 339 7.68 16.69 24.21
CA ASP A 339 6.66 16.03 23.40
C ASP A 339 7.27 15.37 22.16
N MET A 340 7.58 14.08 22.29
CA MET A 340 8.21 13.30 21.21
C MET A 340 7.31 13.16 19.97
N THR A 341 6.01 13.46 20.08
CA THR A 341 5.08 13.49 18.94
C THR A 341 5.59 14.36 17.78
N LEU A 342 6.15 15.55 18.06
CA LEU A 342 6.74 16.43 17.04
C LEU A 342 8.20 16.06 16.73
N TRP A 343 8.98 15.74 17.77
CA TRP A 343 10.40 15.42 17.64
C TRP A 343 10.67 14.14 16.87
N ARG A 344 9.70 13.23 16.78
CA ARG A 344 9.78 12.00 15.99
C ARG A 344 10.08 12.25 14.51
N LEU A 345 9.48 13.27 13.90
CA LEU A 345 9.76 13.64 12.51
C LEU A 345 11.19 14.15 12.33
N VAL A 346 11.70 14.90 13.32
CA VAL A 346 13.08 15.40 13.34
C VAL A 346 14.06 14.23 13.51
N PHE A 347 13.82 13.33 14.46
CA PHE A 347 14.61 12.12 14.66
C PHE A 347 14.71 11.30 13.38
N PHE A 348 13.59 11.13 12.69
CA PHE A 348 13.55 10.43 11.41
C PHE A 348 14.35 11.14 10.32
N GLY A 349 14.25 12.48 10.22
CA GLY A 349 15.09 13.27 9.31
C GLY A 349 16.59 13.08 9.57
N VAL A 350 17.00 13.01 10.84
CA VAL A 350 18.39 12.71 11.23
C VAL A 350 18.78 11.29 10.83
N VAL A 351 17.95 10.28 11.12
CA VAL A 351 18.21 8.89 10.71
C VAL A 351 18.35 8.78 9.20
N LEU A 352 17.47 9.43 8.44
CA LEU A 352 17.57 9.51 6.98
C LEU A 352 18.89 10.14 6.53
N MET A 353 19.28 11.28 7.11
CA MET A 353 20.53 11.95 6.77
C MET A 353 21.76 11.05 7.06
N LEU A 354 21.76 10.37 8.21
CA LEU A 354 22.82 9.43 8.57
C LEU A 354 22.86 8.22 7.62
N THR A 355 21.72 7.64 7.27
CA THR A 355 21.65 6.51 6.33
C THR A 355 22.14 6.91 4.94
N LEU A 356 21.77 8.09 4.43
CA LEU A 356 22.27 8.62 3.17
C LEU A 356 23.79 8.86 3.19
N ARG A 357 24.35 9.25 4.33
CA ARG A 357 25.79 9.51 4.47
C ARG A 357 26.61 8.23 4.62
N PHE A 358 26.16 7.28 5.44
CA PHE A 358 26.95 6.13 5.86
C PHE A 358 26.54 4.80 5.22
N ALA A 359 25.30 4.68 4.73
CA ALA A 359 24.73 3.44 4.21
C ALA A 359 24.09 3.67 2.83
N ARG A 360 24.93 3.89 1.79
CA ARG A 360 24.49 4.16 0.40
C ARG A 360 23.50 3.12 -0.18
N ASN A 361 23.52 1.87 0.29
CA ASN A 361 22.64 0.80 -0.16
C ASN A 361 21.46 0.50 0.80
N GLY A 362 21.23 1.37 1.79
CA GLY A 362 20.28 1.14 2.89
C GLY A 362 20.87 0.35 4.05
N LEU A 363 20.23 0.45 5.22
CA LEU A 363 20.68 -0.17 6.47
C LEU A 363 20.32 -1.66 6.56
N LEU A 364 19.18 -2.05 5.96
CA LEU A 364 18.64 -3.41 6.09
C LEU A 364 19.19 -4.38 5.04
N VAL A 365 19.61 -3.89 3.87
CA VAL A 365 20.14 -4.75 2.78
C VAL A 365 21.36 -5.58 3.20
N PRO A 366 22.39 -5.03 3.89
CA PRO A 366 23.53 -5.82 4.35
C PRO A 366 23.14 -6.94 5.31
N VAL A 367 22.19 -6.68 6.22
CA VAL A 367 21.70 -7.67 7.19
C VAL A 367 20.96 -8.81 6.48
N ILE A 368 20.07 -8.48 5.54
CA ILE A 368 19.34 -9.48 4.75
C ILE A 368 20.31 -10.37 3.96
N ASN A 369 21.34 -9.78 3.35
CA ASN A 369 22.36 -10.51 2.59
C ASN A 369 23.25 -11.38 3.47
N TYR A 370 23.56 -10.97 4.69
CA TYR A 370 24.30 -11.78 5.66
C TYR A 370 23.55 -13.09 5.97
N PHE A 371 22.24 -13.00 6.24
CA PHE A 371 21.42 -14.20 6.51
C PHE A 371 21.12 -15.06 5.27
N SER A 372 21.05 -14.47 4.06
CA SER A 372 20.82 -15.25 2.83
C SER A 372 22.07 -16.01 2.37
N ARG A 373 23.27 -15.45 2.58
CA ARG A 373 24.55 -16.09 2.22
C ARG A 373 24.84 -17.36 3.03
N GLY A 374 24.37 -17.45 4.27
CA GLY A 374 24.53 -18.66 5.09
C GLY A 374 23.89 -19.92 4.48
N HIS A 375 22.75 -19.76 3.79
CA HIS A 375 22.09 -20.87 3.07
C HIS A 375 22.83 -21.26 1.80
N VAL A 376 23.34 -20.30 1.04
CA VAL A 376 24.13 -20.57 -0.18
C VAL A 376 25.45 -21.27 0.16
N ALA A 377 26.11 -20.88 1.25
CA ALA A 377 27.31 -21.56 1.73
C ALA A 377 27.02 -23.01 2.14
N ALA A 378 25.91 -23.26 2.86
CA ALA A 378 25.49 -24.62 3.22
C ALA A 378 25.14 -25.47 1.99
N GLU A 379 24.42 -24.91 1.00
CA GLU A 379 24.04 -25.59 -0.23
C GLU A 379 25.25 -25.90 -1.14
N THR A 380 26.25 -25.00 -1.16
CA THR A 380 27.51 -25.22 -1.90
C THR A 380 28.36 -26.32 -1.26
N VAL A 381 28.40 -26.38 0.07
CA VAL A 381 29.10 -27.45 0.82
C VAL A 381 28.41 -28.81 0.62
N VAL A 382 27.08 -28.85 0.58
CA VAL A 382 26.31 -30.08 0.30
C VAL A 382 26.53 -30.56 -1.14
N ARG A 383 26.49 -29.65 -2.12
CA ARG A 383 26.80 -29.99 -3.54
C ARG A 383 28.23 -30.50 -3.72
N ARG A 384 29.20 -29.91 -3.02
CA ARG A 384 30.59 -30.37 -3.04
C ARG A 384 30.75 -31.76 -2.42
N LYS A 385 30.07 -32.05 -1.30
CA LYS A 385 30.03 -33.40 -0.73
C LYS A 385 29.36 -34.42 -1.66
N GLN A 386 28.32 -34.02 -2.38
CA GLN A 386 27.67 -34.88 -3.38
C GLN A 386 28.57 -35.16 -4.58
N SER A 387 29.30 -34.16 -5.10
CA SER A 387 30.26 -34.37 -6.19
C SER A 387 31.41 -35.28 -5.75
N GLU A 388 31.98 -35.06 -4.56
CA GLU A 388 33.03 -35.90 -3.98
C GLU A 388 32.55 -37.35 -3.76
N SER A 389 31.28 -37.56 -3.36
CA SER A 389 30.69 -38.91 -3.24
C SER A 389 30.47 -39.61 -4.59
N SER A 390 30.21 -38.83 -5.66
CA SER A 390 30.02 -39.37 -7.01
C SER A 390 31.33 -39.75 -7.71
N GLU A 391 32.41 -39.01 -7.45
CA GLU A 391 33.75 -39.32 -7.95
C GLU A 391 34.39 -40.52 -7.22
N GLY A 392 34.12 -40.68 -5.91
CA GLY A 392 34.58 -41.83 -5.13
C GLY A 392 33.93 -43.16 -5.52
N ALA A 393 32.72 -43.15 -6.09
CA ALA A 393 32.05 -44.37 -6.59
C ALA A 393 32.52 -44.78 -8.00
N SER A 394 33.12 -43.85 -8.76
CA SER A 394 33.62 -44.08 -10.12
C SER A 394 35.04 -44.65 -10.17
N THR A 395 35.75 -44.73 -9.04
CA THR A 395 37.18 -45.06 -8.96
C THR A 395 37.47 -46.34 -8.16
N ALA A 396 36.59 -47.35 -8.27
CA ALA A 396 36.93 -48.72 -7.89
C ALA A 396 37.59 -49.42 -9.09
N PRO A 397 38.90 -49.73 -9.07
CA PRO A 397 39.53 -50.49 -10.15
C PRO A 397 39.08 -51.96 -10.08
N GLY A 398 38.24 -52.36 -11.04
CA GLY A 398 38.02 -53.77 -11.36
C GLY A 398 39.32 -54.35 -11.91
N VAL A 399 40.04 -55.07 -11.05
CA VAL A 399 41.27 -55.79 -11.36
C VAL A 399 41.03 -56.80 -12.48
N GLN A 400 41.66 -56.57 -13.64
CA GLN A 400 41.95 -57.62 -14.62
C GLN A 400 43.02 -58.56 -14.05
N GLY A 401 42.72 -59.85 -14.00
CA GLY A 401 43.70 -60.92 -13.83
C GLY A 401 43.42 -62.00 -14.86
N GLY A 402 44.33 -62.14 -15.83
CA GLY A 402 44.32 -63.20 -16.84
C GLY A 402 45.18 -64.41 -16.46
N SER A 403 45.13 -65.41 -17.36
CA SER A 403 45.88 -66.69 -17.46
C SER A 403 45.48 -67.81 -16.50
N SER A 404 44.73 -68.80 -16.99
CA SER A 404 45.22 -70.00 -17.70
C SER A 404 44.07 -70.76 -18.34
#